data_AF-A0AAP8PKV8-F1
#
_entry.id   AF-A0AAP8PKV8-F1
#
_cell.length_a   1.000
_cell.length_b   1.000
_cell.length_c   1.000
_cell.angle_alpha   90.00
_cell.angle_beta   90.00
_cell.angle_gamma   90.00
#
_symmetry.space_group_name_H-M   'P 1'
#
loop_
_entity.id
_entity.type
_entity.pdbx_description
1 polymer ?
#
loop_
_entity_poly.entity_id
_entity_poly.type
_entity_poly.pdbx_seq_one_letter_code
_entity_poly.pdbx_strand_id
1 'polypeptide(L)' 'MALFSGTPLRRSVGWSRWHLYLLRHRTRKELLLLNDRQLADIGLTQVEARREGYKPFWKE' A
#
# COMPACT_ATOMS: atom_id res chain seq x y z
N MET A 1 -43.66 -13.63 10.77
CA MET A 1 -43.53 -13.32 9.33
C MET A 1 -42.10 -12.91 9.07
N ALA A 2 -41.46 -13.59 8.13
CA ALA A 2 -40.02 -13.78 8.01
C ALA A 2 -39.24 -12.58 7.44
N LEU A 3 -38.07 -12.34 8.05
CA LEU A 3 -36.76 -12.05 7.45
C LEU A 3 -36.60 -10.81 6.55
N PHE A 4 -36.17 -9.69 7.16
CA PHE A 4 -35.27 -8.74 6.50
C PHE A 4 -33.83 -9.01 6.95
N SER A 5 -33.26 -10.13 6.50
CA SER A 5 -31.80 -10.32 6.54
C SER A 5 -31.21 -9.61 5.32
N GLY A 6 -31.18 -8.28 5.35
CA GLY A 6 -30.42 -7.49 4.40
C GLY A 6 -28.95 -7.59 4.73
N THR A 7 -28.25 -8.60 4.20
CA THR A 7 -26.79 -8.57 4.18
C THR A 7 -26.39 -7.41 3.27
N PRO A 8 -25.69 -6.36 3.76
CA PRO A 8 -25.13 -5.39 2.85
C PRO A 8 -24.11 -6.16 2.00
N LEU A 9 -24.41 -6.31 0.71
CA LEU A 9 -23.42 -6.74 -0.26
C LEU A 9 -22.31 -5.71 -0.19
N ARG A 10 -21.26 -6.00 0.58
CA ARG A 10 -20.03 -5.23 0.61
C ARG A 10 -19.49 -5.30 -0.82
N ARG A 11 -19.84 -4.31 -1.64
CA ARG A 11 -19.23 -4.09 -2.94
C ARG A 11 -17.76 -3.84 -2.65
N SER A 12 -16.95 -4.90 -2.69
CA SER A 12 -15.52 -4.76 -2.87
C SER A 12 -15.36 -4.12 -4.24
N VAL A 13 -15.22 -2.80 -4.28
CA VAL A 13 -14.68 -2.11 -5.44
C VAL A 13 -13.26 -2.64 -5.54
N GLY A 14 -13.08 -3.74 -6.27
CA GLY A 14 -11.78 -4.36 -6.47
C GLY A 14 -10.96 -3.39 -7.30
N TRP A 15 -9.99 -2.75 -6.67
CA TRP A 15 -9.01 -1.94 -7.39
C TRP A 15 -8.31 -2.88 -8.37
N SER A 16 -8.24 -2.49 -9.64
CA SER A 16 -7.54 -3.33 -10.63
C SER A 16 -6.11 -3.59 -10.13
N ARG A 17 -5.56 -4.77 -10.40
CA ARG A 17 -4.19 -5.11 -9.98
C ARG A 17 -3.18 -4.05 -10.45
N TRP A 18 -3.43 -3.47 -11.62
CA TRP A 18 -2.69 -2.33 -12.16
C TRP A 18 -2.72 -1.11 -11.26
N HIS A 19 -3.89 -0.74 -10.73
CA HIS A 19 -3.98 0.38 -9.80
C HIS A 19 -3.14 0.11 -8.54
N LEU A 20 -3.23 -1.09 -7.98
CA LEU A 20 -2.45 -1.47 -6.79
C LEU A 20 -0.94 -1.42 -7.07
N TYR A 21 -0.48 -1.89 -8.22
CA TYR A 21 0.92 -1.80 -8.61
C TYR A 21 1.40 -0.36 -8.77
N LEU A 22 0.58 0.50 -9.40
CA LEU A 22 0.92 1.93 -9.54
C LEU A 22 1.00 2.62 -8.19
N LEU A 23 0.07 2.33 -7.28
CA LEU A 23 0.07 2.88 -5.92
C LEU A 23 1.34 2.46 -5.17
N ARG A 24 1.65 1.16 -5.15
CA ARG A 24 2.87 0.63 -4.50
C ARG A 24 4.15 1.20 -5.11
N HIS A 25 4.20 1.35 -6.42
CA HIS A 25 5.35 1.94 -7.09
C HIS A 25 5.59 3.38 -6.63
N ARG A 26 4.53 4.19 -6.53
CA ARG A 26 4.62 5.57 -6.05
C ARG A 26 5.11 5.63 -4.60
N THR A 27 4.48 4.89 -3.70
CA THR A 27 4.86 4.90 -2.26
C THR A 27 6.28 4.40 -2.03
N ARG A 28 6.73 3.39 -2.79
CA ARG A 28 8.12 2.91 -2.77
C ARG A 28 9.13 3.98 -3.17
N LYS A 29 8.81 4.76 -4.22
CA LYS A 29 9.66 5.86 -4.65
C LYS A 29 9.68 6.98 -3.61
N GLU A 30 8.56 7.26 -2.95
CA GLU A 30 8.47 8.24 -1.87
C GLU A 30 9.34 7.85 -0.68
N LEU A 31 9.38 6.57 -0.28
CA LEU A 31 10.26 6.09 0.79
C LEU A 31 11.75 6.41 0.54
N LEU A 32 12.18 6.42 -0.73
CA LEU A 32 13.56 6.76 -1.09
C LEU A 32 13.87 8.27 -1.01
N LEU A 33 12.84 9.11 -0.96
CA LEU A 33 12.97 10.57 -0.86
C LEU A 33 12.96 11.06 0.59
N LEU A 34 12.55 10.22 1.53
CA LEU A 34 12.50 10.57 2.96
C LEU A 34 13.91 10.62 3.56
N ASN A 35 14.11 11.59 4.46
CA ASN A 35 15.32 11.67 5.27
C ASN A 35 15.24 10.76 6.51
N ASP A 36 16.35 10.57 7.20
CA ASP A 36 16.44 9.63 8.34
C ASP A 36 15.48 9.96 9.49
N ARG A 37 15.17 11.25 9.71
CA ARG A 37 14.19 11.65 10.75
C ARG A 37 12.76 11.29 10.35
N GLN A 38 12.39 11.57 9.10
CA GLN A 38 11.06 11.23 8.57
C GLN A 38 10.85 9.71 8.51
N LEU A 39 11.90 8.96 8.20
CA LEU A 39 11.87 7.50 8.27
C LEU A 39 11.71 7.00 9.71
N ALA A 40 12.40 7.62 10.67
CA ALA A 40 12.25 7.30 12.09
C ALA A 40 10.83 7.60 12.61
N ASP A 41 10.19 8.67 12.14
CA ASP A 41 8.80 9.02 12.50
C ASP A 41 7.79 7.92 12.10
N ILE A 42 8.08 7.20 11.01
CA ILE A 42 7.27 6.05 10.55
C ILE A 42 7.85 4.68 10.96
N GLY A 43 8.87 4.67 11.83
CA GLY A 43 9.48 3.46 12.37
C GLY A 43 10.30 2.64 11.37
N LEU A 44 10.84 3.28 10.34
CA LEU A 44 11.70 2.63 9.34
C LEU A 44 13.15 3.10 9.44
N THR A 45 14.07 2.20 9.12
CA THR A 45 15.47 2.54 8.87
C THR A 45 15.71 2.88 7.40
N GLN A 46 16.81 3.59 7.11
CA GLN A 46 17.23 3.87 5.73
C GLN A 46 17.46 2.59 4.91
N VAL A 47 17.93 1.51 5.55
CA VAL A 47 18.16 0.21 4.91
C VAL A 47 16.84 -0.43 4.50
N GLU A 48 15.82 -0.41 5.38
CA GLU A 48 14.49 -0.92 5.09
C GLU A 48 13.79 -0.12 4.00
N ALA A 49 13.89 1.21 4.05
CA ALA A 49 13.35 2.10 3.03
C ALA A 49 13.96 1.82 1.64
N ARG A 50 15.28 1.59 1.56
CA ARG A 50 15.96 1.19 0.32
C ARG A 50 15.51 -0.20 -0.15
N ARG A 51 15.44 -1.17 0.76
CA ARG A 51 15.01 -2.53 0.45
C ARG A 51 13.60 -2.55 -0.12
N GLU A 52 12.68 -1.77 0.43
CA GLU A 52 11.32 -1.63 -0.07
C GLU A 52 11.26 -0.81 -1.37
N GLY A 53 11.97 0.32 -1.41
CA GLY A 53 11.99 1.25 -2.54
C GLY A 53 12.54 0.66 -3.84
N TYR A 54 13.46 -0.31 -3.75
CA TYR A 54 14.03 -0.99 -4.91
C TYR A 54 13.29 -2.26 -5.35
N LYS A 55 12.17 -2.61 -4.70
CA LYS A 55 11.34 -3.73 -5.19
C LYS A 55 10.77 -3.39 -6.58
N PRO A 56 10.76 -4.34 -7.53
CA PRO A 56 10.08 -4.16 -8.80
C PRO A 56 8.58 -3.87 -8.62
N PHE A 57 7.97 -3.16 -9.56
CA PHE A 57 6.58 -2.66 -9.42
C PHE A 57 5.53 -3.77 -9.26
N TRP A 58 5.79 -4.98 -9.79
CA TRP A 58 4.87 -6.13 -9.71
C TRP A 58 5.00 -6.94 -8.41
N LYS A 59 6.04 -6.67 -7.61
CA LYS A 59 6.34 -7.45 -6.40
C LYS A 59 5.59 -6.88 -5.21
N GLU A 60 5.03 -7.76 -4.38
CA GLU A 60 4.48 -7.43 -3.07
C GLU A 60 5.60 -7.45 -2.02
#